data_AF-A0A060HCN8-F1
#
_entry.id   AF-A0A060HCN8-F1
#
_cell.length_a   1.000
_cell.length_b   1.000
_cell.length_c   1.000
_cell.angle_alpha   90.00
_cell.angle_beta   90.00
_cell.angle_gamma   90.00
#
_symmetry.space_group_name_H-M   'P 1'
#
loop_
_entity.id
_entity.type
_entity.pdbx_description
1 polymer ?
#
loop_
_entity_poly.entity_id
_entity_poly.type
_entity_poly.pdbx_seq_one_letter_code
_entity_poly.pdbx_strand_id
1 'polypeptide(L)' 'MTPGKRTYVLDTNVLIHDPTALFKFEEHDVFLPMQVIEELDNT' A
#
# COMPACT_ATOMS: atom_id res chain seq x y z
N MET A 1 22.50 13.77 1.97
CA MET A 1 21.92 12.66 2.75
C MET A 1 20.86 12.03 1.88
N THR A 2 21.10 10.86 1.33
CA THR A 2 20.05 10.12 0.63
C THR A 2 18.94 9.82 1.65
N PRO A 3 17.66 10.06 1.33
CA PRO A 3 16.57 9.67 2.22
C PRO A 3 16.70 8.17 2.50
N GLY A 4 16.74 7.77 3.76
CA GLY A 4 16.73 6.35 4.12
C GLY A 4 15.46 5.68 3.61
N LYS A 5 15.53 4.36 3.44
CA LYS A 5 14.39 3.50 3.06
C LYS A 5 13.19 3.80 3.95
N ARG A 6 12.02 4.06 3.35
CA ARG A 6 10.76 4.35 4.05
C ARG A 6 9.81 3.17 3.96
N THR A 7 8.88 3.10 4.91
CA THR A 7 7.77 2.16 4.88
C THR A 7 6.48 2.94 4.69
N TYR A 8 5.69 2.55 3.69
CA TYR A 8 4.38 3.13 3.40
C TYR A 8 3.30 2.18 3.88
N VAL A 9 2.27 2.74 4.51
CA VAL A 9 1.06 2.00 4.87
C VAL A 9 -0.01 2.31 3.83
N LEU A 10 -0.50 1.28 3.15
CA LEU A 10 -1.55 1.40 2.13
C LEU A 10 -2.92 1.17 2.74
N ASP A 11 -3.87 2.00 2.32
CA ASP A 11 -5.29 1.97 2.67
C ASP A 11 -6.09 1.39 1.50
N THR A 12 -7.21 0.76 1.80
CA THR A 12 -8.24 0.28 0.88
C THR A 12 -8.63 1.32 -0.16
N ASN A 13 -8.80 2.59 0.24
CA ASN A 13 -9.15 3.68 -0.67
C ASN A 13 -8.12 3.88 -1.78
N VAL A 14 -6.83 3.70 -1.47
CA VAL A 14 -5.76 3.82 -2.46
C VAL A 14 -5.85 2.67 -3.47
N LEU A 15 -6.12 1.45 -3.00
CA LEU A 15 -6.23 0.27 -3.87
C LEU A 15 -7.51 0.26 -4.71
N ILE A 16 -8.62 0.81 -4.19
CA ILE A 16 -9.87 0.97 -4.93
C ILE A 16 -9.70 1.98 -6.07
N HIS A 17 -9.00 3.09 -5.81
CA HIS A 17 -8.75 4.10 -6.83
C HIS A 17 -7.65 3.69 -7.81
N ASP A 18 -6.62 2.99 -7.33
CA ASP A 18 -5.50 2.52 -8.13
C ASP A 18 -4.98 1.16 -7.63
N PRO A 19 -5.45 0.04 -8.20
CA PRO A 19 -5.02 -1.29 -7.81
C PRO A 19 -3.55 -1.57 -8.14
N THR A 20 -2.91 -0.73 -8.98
CA THR A 20 -1.49 -0.87 -9.33
C THR A 20 -0.56 -0.19 -8.33
N ALA A 21 -1.09 0.52 -7.33
CA ALA A 21 -0.31 1.29 -6.37
C ALA A 21 0.74 0.45 -5.63
N LEU A 22 0.47 -0.84 -5.36
CA LEU A 22 1.41 -1.77 -4.70
C LEU A 22 2.78 -1.84 -5.40
N PHE A 23 2.84 -1.56 -6.70
CA PHE A 23 4.06 -1.67 -7.51
C PHE A 23 4.78 -0.33 -7.71
N LYS A 24 4.28 0.76 -7.13
CA LYS A 24 4.78 2.13 -7.38
C LYS A 24 5.76 2.66 -6.33
N PHE A 25 6.15 1.81 -5.38
CA PHE A 25 6.98 2.22 -4.24
C PHE A 25 8.47 1.88 -4.39
N GLU A 26 8.88 1.31 -5.53
CA GLU A 26 10.28 1.06 -5.90
C GLU A 26 11.12 0.42 -4.76
N GLU A 27 12.07 1.16 -4.20
CA GLU A 27 12.99 0.73 -3.14
C GLU A 27 12.37 0.76 -1.74
N HIS A 28 11.11 1.19 -1.59
CA HIS A 28 10.42 1.36 -0.32
C HIS A 28 9.57 0.16 0.06
N ASP A 29 9.49 -0.10 1.36
CA ASP A 29 8.66 -1.17 1.89
C ASP A 29 7.20 -0.75 1.90
N VAL A 30 6.32 -1.67 1.56
CA VAL A 30 4.87 -1.49 1.60
C VAL A 30 4.30 -2.40 2.67
N PHE A 31 3.60 -1.80 3.63
CA PHE A 31 2.81 -2.50 4.62
C PHE A 31 1.33 -2.43 4.25
N LEU A 32 0.73 -3.60 4.04
CA LEU A 32 -0.68 -3.73 3.78
C LEU A 32 -1.35 -4.38 4.99
N PRO A 33 -2.12 -3.62 5.80
CA PRO A 33 -2.82 -4.18 6.94
C PRO A 33 -3.83 -5.26 6.51
N MET A 34 -4.01 -6.31 7.31
CA MET A 34 -5.02 -7.34 7.05
C MET A 34 -6.44 -6.77 6.89
N GLN A 35 -6.77 -5.73 7.66
CA GLN A 35 -8.06 -5.03 7.57
C GLN A 35 -8.33 -4.50 6.15
N VAL A 36 -7.31 -4.06 5.42
CA VAL A 36 -7.48 -3.59 4.03
C VAL A 36 -7.90 -4.73 3.11
N ILE A 37 -7.37 -5.94 3.33
CA ILE A 37 -7.78 -7.13 2.56
C ILE A 37 -9.21 -7.52 2.92
N GLU A 38 -9.56 -7.51 4.21
CA GLU A 38 -10.92 -7.80 4.68
C GLU A 38 -11.95 -6.83 4.11
N GLU A 39 -11.63 -5.54 4.03
CA GLU A 39 -12.51 -4.53 3.43
C GLU A 39 -12.71 -4.75 1.92
N LEU A 40 -11.65 -5.11 1.18
CA LEU A 40 -11.74 -5.41 -0.25
C LEU A 40 -12.54 -6.70 -0.54
N ASP A 41 -12.43 -7.72 0.31
CA ASP A 41 -13.13 -9.01 0.13
C ASP A 41 -14.64 -8.90 0.40
N ASN A 42 -15.04 -7.93 1.21
CA ASN A 42 -16.45 -7.66 1.55
C ASN A 42 -17.18 -6.74 0.55
N THR A 43 -16.59 -6.47 -0.63
CA THR A 43 -17.14 -5.55 -1.66
C THR A 43 -17.72 -6.29 -2.86
#